data_AF-A0A1E4TPE8-F1
#
_entry.id   AF-A0A1E4TPE8-F1
#
_cell.length_a   1.000
_cell.length_b   1.000
_cell.length_c   1.000
_cell.angle_alpha   90.00
_cell.angle_beta   90.00
_cell.angle_gamma   90.00
#
_symmetry.space_group_name_H-M   'P 1'
#
loop_
_entity.id
_entity.type
_entity.pdbx_description
1 polymer ?
#
loop_
_entity_poly.entity_id
_entity_poly.type
_entity_poly.pdbx_seq_one_letter_code
_entity_poly.pdbx_strand_id
1 'polypeptide(L)'
;MLDNWFFLQNDTYVDTIKEALLYQVGDDWDYIPLNQSTTEGNDDQVFWGIAVMAATERNFTNPSSDEPQWLYLAQAVFNTMSARWDTANCDGGLRWQIFQWNAGYDYKNSVSNAGLFHLGARLARYTSNDTYVEWCEKVYDWLIGVGFIVESPSWFIYDGASITDNCSVITELQWTYTAAMMMSGCAYLYNYTEDEIWLTRTDNFLQGTAVFLNNSVIYEAACQTSGTCNTDQRSFKALLVRAYGLTMKLVPSLYTTIMPIIETSAKAAAQSCVGGYDGHTCGLDWSYNGWDGYYGLGEQMCALEVIQNLLTPERPAPYTATDGGSSIGNGAAGTQSTDEVEEPLTLDAGDRAGAGIITVVVGVSIITTGVWLVM
;
A
#
# COMPACT_ATOMS: atom_id res chain seq x y z
N MET A 1 -6.53 4.36 -11.37
CA MET A 1 -7.90 4.49 -11.91
C MET A 1 -8.76 5.49 -11.13
N LEU A 2 -8.84 5.42 -9.79
CA LEU A 2 -9.55 6.45 -9.02
C LEU A 2 -8.97 7.86 -9.23
N ASP A 3 -7.64 7.99 -9.21
CA ASP A 3 -6.92 9.21 -9.60
C ASP A 3 -7.24 9.62 -11.03
N ASN A 4 -7.38 8.67 -11.96
CA ASN A 4 -7.70 8.97 -13.35
C ASN A 4 -9.10 9.59 -13.49
N TRP A 5 -10.10 9.02 -12.80
CA TRP A 5 -11.44 9.60 -12.69
C TRP A 5 -11.36 11.04 -12.16
N PHE A 6 -10.65 11.24 -11.05
CA PHE A 6 -10.52 12.54 -10.40
C PHE A 6 -9.79 13.58 -11.27
N PHE A 7 -8.64 13.21 -11.84
CA PHE A 7 -7.79 14.10 -12.63
C PHE A 7 -8.37 14.40 -14.00
N LEU A 8 -9.07 13.46 -14.64
CA LEU A 8 -9.64 13.65 -15.97
C LEU A 8 -11.12 14.02 -15.96
N GLN A 9 -11.79 13.97 -14.80
CA GLN A 9 -13.25 14.08 -14.70
C GLN A 9 -13.97 13.11 -15.65
N ASN A 10 -13.50 11.86 -15.65
CA ASN A 10 -14.01 10.82 -16.54
C ASN A 10 -14.73 9.74 -15.75
N ASP A 11 -16.06 9.72 -15.86
CA ASP A 11 -16.92 8.79 -15.12
C ASP A 11 -17.03 7.39 -15.75
N THR A 12 -16.36 7.14 -16.89
CA THR A 12 -16.49 5.88 -17.67
C THR A 12 -16.30 4.62 -16.83
N TYR A 13 -15.41 4.66 -15.83
CA TYR A 13 -15.05 3.49 -15.02
C TYR A 13 -15.54 3.57 -13.57
N VAL A 14 -16.42 4.51 -13.22
CA VAL A 14 -16.88 4.71 -11.83
C VAL A 14 -17.49 3.43 -11.27
N ASP A 15 -18.41 2.80 -11.99
CA ASP A 15 -19.08 1.59 -11.53
C ASP A 15 -18.10 0.42 -11.40
N THR A 16 -17.18 0.25 -12.37
CA THR A 16 -16.14 -0.79 -12.32
C THR A 16 -15.18 -0.59 -11.15
N ILE A 17 -14.77 0.64 -10.87
CA ILE A 17 -13.88 0.95 -9.73
C ILE A 17 -14.60 0.65 -8.43
N LYS A 18 -15.87 1.06 -8.30
CA LYS A 18 -16.68 0.83 -7.10
C LYS A 18 -16.88 -0.67 -6.86
N GLU A 19 -17.29 -1.41 -7.89
CA GLU A 19 -17.48 -2.87 -7.82
C GLU A 19 -16.18 -3.57 -7.42
N ALA A 20 -15.05 -3.23 -8.02
CA ALA A 20 -13.77 -3.84 -7.71
C ALA A 20 -13.31 -3.56 -6.26
N LEU A 21 -13.50 -2.33 -5.76
CA LEU A 21 -13.18 -1.98 -4.38
C LEU A 21 -14.07 -2.72 -3.38
N LEU A 22 -15.37 -2.87 -3.66
CA LEU A 22 -16.33 -3.56 -2.78
C LEU A 22 -16.18 -5.09 -2.84
N TYR A 23 -15.79 -5.65 -3.97
CA TYR A 23 -15.67 -7.11 -4.11
C TYR A 23 -14.57 -7.70 -3.22
N GLN A 24 -13.56 -6.90 -2.84
CA GLN A 24 -12.38 -7.36 -2.11
C GLN A 24 -12.44 -7.09 -0.60
N VAL A 25 -13.55 -6.55 -0.07
CA VAL A 25 -13.62 -6.11 1.33
C VAL A 25 -13.57 -7.25 2.36
N GLY A 26 -13.79 -8.50 1.95
CA GLY A 26 -13.90 -9.65 2.84
C GLY A 26 -15.21 -9.69 3.63
N ASP A 27 -15.43 -10.75 4.39
CA ASP A 27 -16.68 -10.95 5.12
C ASP A 27 -16.82 -9.98 6.32
N ASP A 28 -15.70 -9.56 6.91
CA ASP A 28 -15.64 -8.62 8.05
C ASP A 28 -15.47 -7.14 7.62
N TRP A 29 -15.47 -6.87 6.32
CA TRP A 29 -15.31 -5.52 5.74
C TRP A 29 -14.03 -4.81 6.19
N ASP A 30 -12.90 -5.51 6.14
CA ASP A 30 -11.60 -5.04 6.59
C ASP A 30 -10.48 -5.24 5.56
N TYR A 31 -10.80 -5.71 4.36
CA TYR A 31 -9.84 -6.09 3.32
C TYR A 31 -8.92 -7.26 3.70
N ILE A 32 -9.38 -8.19 4.52
CA ILE A 32 -8.71 -9.48 4.76
C ILE A 32 -9.59 -10.62 4.24
N PRO A 33 -9.82 -10.72 2.91
CA PRO A 33 -10.65 -11.78 2.35
C PRO A 33 -10.00 -13.16 2.55
N LEU A 34 -10.77 -14.15 3.01
CA LEU A 34 -10.29 -15.50 3.32
C LEU A 34 -9.51 -16.16 2.16
N ASN A 35 -9.93 -15.89 0.91
CA ASN A 35 -9.31 -16.42 -0.30
C ASN A 35 -7.88 -15.91 -0.55
N GLN A 36 -7.43 -14.85 0.13
CA GLN A 36 -6.07 -14.30 0.03
C GLN A 36 -5.18 -14.65 1.22
N SER A 37 -5.66 -15.45 2.19
CA SER A 37 -4.97 -15.76 3.44
C SER A 37 -3.55 -16.33 3.31
N THR A 38 -3.21 -16.96 2.18
CA THR A 38 -1.86 -17.50 1.92
C THR A 38 -0.84 -16.46 1.43
N THR A 39 -1.30 -15.25 1.11
CA THR A 39 -0.47 -14.16 0.58
C THR A 39 -0.63 -12.85 1.33
N GLU A 40 -1.69 -12.70 2.14
CA GLU A 40 -2.06 -11.43 2.78
C GLU A 40 -1.04 -10.96 3.84
N GLY A 41 -0.33 -9.89 3.50
CA GLY A 41 0.46 -9.07 4.40
C GLY A 41 -0.25 -7.80 4.89
N ASN A 42 0.34 -7.16 5.89
CA ASN A 42 -0.12 -5.85 6.37
C ASN A 42 0.05 -4.78 5.28
N ASP A 43 1.06 -4.92 4.43
CA ASP A 43 1.26 -4.07 3.26
C ASP A 43 0.21 -4.33 2.16
N ASP A 44 -0.16 -5.58 1.87
CA ASP A 44 -1.26 -5.87 0.94
C ASP A 44 -2.57 -5.19 1.39
N GLN A 45 -2.95 -5.39 2.64
CA GLN A 45 -4.16 -4.81 3.23
C GLN A 45 -4.12 -3.27 3.23
N VAL A 46 -2.98 -2.66 3.60
CA VAL A 46 -2.91 -1.20 3.70
C VAL A 46 -3.02 -0.51 2.35
N PHE A 47 -2.63 -1.16 1.25
CA PHE A 47 -2.85 -0.61 -0.08
C PHE A 47 -4.34 -0.51 -0.44
N TRP A 48 -5.16 -1.48 -0.02
CA TRP A 48 -6.61 -1.37 -0.11
C TRP A 48 -7.14 -0.21 0.75
N GLY A 49 -6.69 -0.11 2.00
CA GLY A 49 -7.04 0.99 2.90
C GLY A 49 -6.68 2.36 2.32
N ILE A 50 -5.50 2.50 1.73
CA ILE A 50 -5.03 3.72 1.06
C ILE A 50 -5.90 4.06 -0.14
N ALA A 51 -6.35 3.06 -0.91
CA ALA A 51 -7.22 3.25 -2.06
C ALA A 51 -8.60 3.77 -1.67
N VAL A 52 -9.26 3.17 -0.67
CA VAL A 52 -10.56 3.66 -0.17
C VAL A 52 -10.45 4.96 0.60
N MET A 53 -9.33 5.21 1.28
CA MET A 53 -9.06 6.53 1.86
C MET A 53 -8.96 7.60 0.75
N ALA A 54 -8.43 7.25 -0.43
CA ALA A 54 -8.39 8.17 -1.57
C ALA A 54 -9.78 8.40 -2.18
N ALA A 55 -10.65 7.38 -2.17
CA ALA A 55 -12.06 7.52 -2.52
C ALA A 55 -12.78 8.51 -1.59
N THR A 56 -12.56 8.34 -0.29
CA THR A 56 -13.07 9.20 0.79
C THR A 56 -12.63 10.66 0.63
N GLU A 57 -11.34 10.89 0.42
CA GLU A 57 -10.74 12.22 0.27
C GLU A 57 -11.10 12.93 -1.03
N ARG A 58 -11.48 12.20 -2.07
CA ARG A 58 -11.88 12.79 -3.36
C ARG A 58 -13.38 12.86 -3.55
N ASN A 59 -14.14 12.48 -2.52
CA ASN A 59 -15.59 12.40 -2.56
C ASN A 59 -16.08 11.54 -3.75
N PHE A 60 -15.43 10.39 -3.94
CA PHE A 60 -15.87 9.39 -4.92
C PHE A 60 -17.27 8.88 -4.56
N THR A 61 -18.05 8.49 -5.58
CA THR A 61 -19.43 8.02 -5.40
C THR A 61 -19.50 6.95 -4.30
N ASN A 62 -20.29 7.21 -3.26
CA ASN A 62 -20.39 6.30 -2.13
C ASN A 62 -21.08 4.97 -2.52
N PRO A 63 -20.78 3.88 -1.79
CA PRO A 63 -21.55 2.64 -1.82
C PRO A 63 -22.99 2.86 -1.37
N SER A 64 -23.87 1.90 -1.62
CA SER A 64 -25.24 1.96 -1.09
C SER A 64 -25.24 1.88 0.44
N SER A 65 -26.37 2.22 1.07
CA SER A 65 -26.47 2.32 2.55
C SER A 65 -26.31 0.98 3.28
N ASP A 66 -26.45 -0.14 2.56
CA ASP A 66 -26.26 -1.51 3.03
C ASP A 66 -24.85 -2.06 2.76
N GLU A 67 -23.99 -1.30 2.08
CA GLU A 67 -22.60 -1.63 1.79
C GLU A 67 -21.63 -0.84 2.70
N PRO A 68 -20.44 -1.38 2.99
CA PRO A 68 -19.45 -0.68 3.80
C PRO A 68 -18.94 0.57 3.06
N GLN A 69 -18.97 1.69 3.77
CA GLN A 69 -18.58 2.99 3.23
C GLN A 69 -17.05 3.12 3.14
N TRP A 70 -16.55 3.98 2.23
CA TRP A 70 -15.11 4.17 2.02
C TRP A 70 -14.34 4.58 3.28
N LEU A 71 -14.90 5.48 4.09
CA LEU A 71 -14.26 5.90 5.35
C LEU A 71 -14.30 4.76 6.38
N TYR A 72 -15.40 4.01 6.46
CA TYR A 72 -15.50 2.82 7.31
C TYR A 72 -14.39 1.82 6.97
N LEU A 73 -14.21 1.50 5.69
CA LEU A 73 -13.19 0.54 5.24
C LEU A 73 -11.77 1.02 5.55
N ALA A 74 -11.47 2.32 5.35
CA ALA A 74 -10.18 2.89 5.72
C ALA A 74 -9.90 2.78 7.24
N GLN A 75 -10.92 3.01 8.06
CA GLN A 75 -10.82 2.87 9.52
C GLN A 75 -10.69 1.40 9.94
N ALA A 76 -11.38 0.47 9.28
CA ALA A 76 -11.27 -0.96 9.55
C ALA A 76 -9.84 -1.46 9.29
N VAL A 77 -9.24 -1.08 8.16
CA VAL A 77 -7.84 -1.41 7.85
C VAL A 77 -6.91 -0.85 8.92
N PHE A 78 -7.03 0.43 9.27
CA PHE A 78 -6.19 1.04 10.31
C PHE A 78 -6.34 0.34 11.67
N ASN A 79 -7.57 0.07 12.10
CA ASN A 79 -7.87 -0.55 13.39
C ASN A 79 -7.35 -1.99 13.47
N THR A 80 -7.54 -2.78 12.42
CA THR A 80 -7.03 -4.17 12.39
C THR A 80 -5.50 -4.21 12.32
N MET A 81 -4.87 -3.32 11.56
CA MET A 81 -3.40 -3.18 11.53
C MET A 81 -2.86 -2.77 12.90
N SER A 82 -3.39 -1.71 13.50
CA SER A 82 -2.93 -1.22 14.81
C SER A 82 -3.11 -2.26 15.93
N ALA A 83 -4.16 -3.07 15.87
CA ALA A 83 -4.38 -4.20 16.78
C ALA A 83 -3.29 -5.29 16.68
N ARG A 84 -2.61 -5.40 15.53
CA ARG A 84 -1.52 -6.37 15.29
C ARG A 84 -0.13 -5.83 15.65
N TRP A 85 -0.02 -4.66 16.26
CA TRP A 85 1.26 -4.09 16.70
C TRP A 85 1.99 -5.05 17.67
N ASP A 86 3.11 -5.64 17.21
CA ASP A 86 3.84 -6.67 17.96
C ASP A 86 4.85 -6.03 18.91
N THR A 87 4.51 -6.00 20.20
CA THR A 87 5.39 -5.50 21.28
C THR A 87 6.35 -6.55 21.83
N ALA A 88 6.23 -7.82 21.44
CA ALA A 88 7.07 -8.90 21.97
C ALA A 88 8.43 -8.98 21.27
N ASN A 89 8.58 -8.38 20.09
CA ASN A 89 9.80 -8.44 19.28
C ASN A 89 10.16 -7.05 18.76
N CYS A 90 11.45 -6.69 18.80
CA CYS A 90 11.96 -5.43 18.28
C CYS A 90 11.27 -4.18 18.87
N ASP A 91 10.84 -4.25 20.13
CA ASP A 91 10.20 -3.15 20.87
C ASP A 91 8.94 -2.53 20.21
N GLY A 92 8.29 -3.26 19.31
CA GLY A 92 7.15 -2.77 18.54
C GLY A 92 7.24 -3.12 17.06
N GLY A 93 6.37 -2.51 16.25
CA GLY A 93 6.35 -2.66 14.80
C GLY A 93 5.43 -3.78 14.34
N LEU A 94 4.80 -3.56 13.19
CA LEU A 94 4.11 -4.60 12.45
C LEU A 94 5.11 -5.54 11.78
N ARG A 95 4.73 -6.81 11.73
CA ARG A 95 5.33 -7.79 10.83
C ARG A 95 4.84 -7.55 9.42
N TRP A 96 5.60 -8.03 8.45
CA TRP A 96 5.17 -8.03 7.05
C TRP A 96 3.86 -8.81 6.91
N GLN A 97 3.86 -10.08 7.25
CA GLN A 97 2.70 -10.96 7.07
C GLN A 97 1.67 -10.84 8.20
N ILE A 98 0.38 -11.01 7.88
CA ILE A 98 -0.71 -11.06 8.88
C ILE A 98 -0.73 -12.43 9.57
N PHE A 99 -0.64 -13.51 8.78
CA PHE A 99 -0.80 -14.87 9.26
C PHE A 99 0.54 -15.54 9.57
N GLN A 100 0.61 -16.24 10.72
CA GLN A 100 1.84 -16.83 11.24
C GLN A 100 2.47 -17.90 10.34
N TRP A 101 1.66 -18.53 9.48
CA TRP A 101 2.10 -19.58 8.55
C TRP A 101 2.66 -19.02 7.23
N ASN A 102 2.51 -17.73 6.96
CA ASN A 102 3.05 -17.13 5.74
C ASN A 102 4.55 -16.89 5.86
N ALA A 103 5.27 -17.14 4.76
CA ALA A 103 6.69 -16.83 4.67
C ALA A 103 6.90 -15.32 4.81
N GLY A 104 7.83 -14.91 5.68
CA GLY A 104 8.06 -13.50 6.00
C GLY A 104 7.30 -12.99 7.23
N TYR A 105 6.56 -13.85 7.95
CA TYR A 105 5.99 -13.46 9.25
C TYR A 105 7.07 -13.09 10.28
N ASP A 106 8.26 -13.65 10.16
CA ASP A 106 9.43 -13.30 10.96
C ASP A 106 10.13 -12.00 10.52
N TYR A 107 9.67 -11.36 9.45
CA TYR A 107 10.23 -10.12 8.94
C TYR A 107 9.38 -8.91 9.35
N LYS A 108 10.01 -7.86 9.90
CA LYS A 108 9.38 -6.55 10.07
C LYS A 108 9.89 -5.63 8.99
N ASN A 109 9.03 -5.32 8.02
CA ASN A 109 9.38 -4.44 6.91
C ASN A 109 8.91 -3.00 7.17
N SER A 110 9.55 -2.06 6.49
CA SER A 110 9.21 -0.66 6.58
C SER A 110 7.90 -0.34 5.87
N VAL A 111 7.53 -1.02 4.79
CA VAL A 111 6.32 -0.69 4.02
C VAL A 111 5.03 -0.93 4.82
N SER A 112 4.90 -2.02 5.58
CA SER A 112 3.70 -2.25 6.41
C SER A 112 3.55 -1.19 7.49
N ASN A 113 4.67 -0.76 8.08
CA ASN A 113 4.69 0.27 9.12
C ASN A 113 4.49 1.68 8.54
N ALA A 114 5.18 2.04 7.47
CA ALA A 114 4.99 3.29 6.73
C ALA A 114 3.56 3.40 6.17
N GLY A 115 2.95 2.28 5.78
CA GLY A 115 1.54 2.21 5.39
C GLY A 115 0.60 2.56 6.55
N LEU A 116 0.80 1.96 7.73
CA LEU A 116 0.03 2.30 8.93
C LEU A 116 0.18 3.80 9.28
N PHE A 117 1.40 4.31 9.25
CA PHE A 117 1.70 5.73 9.44
C PHE A 117 0.95 6.61 8.44
N HIS A 118 1.05 6.30 7.15
CA HIS A 118 0.44 7.09 6.09
C HIS A 118 -1.09 7.06 6.15
N LEU A 119 -1.70 5.89 6.40
CA LEU A 119 -3.14 5.78 6.57
C LEU A 119 -3.63 6.52 7.83
N GLY A 120 -2.88 6.40 8.93
CA GLY A 120 -3.13 7.16 10.17
C GLY A 120 -3.10 8.67 9.93
N ALA A 121 -2.07 9.19 9.26
CA ALA A 121 -1.93 10.62 8.96
C ALA A 121 -3.13 11.17 8.16
N ARG A 122 -3.60 10.38 7.19
CA ARG A 122 -4.77 10.71 6.37
C ARG A 122 -6.06 10.69 7.17
N LEU A 123 -6.26 9.67 8.01
CA LEU A 123 -7.40 9.58 8.92
C LEU A 123 -7.39 10.72 9.97
N ALA A 124 -6.23 11.07 10.51
CA ALA A 124 -6.05 12.21 11.43
C ALA A 124 -6.60 13.49 10.79
N ARG A 125 -6.10 13.82 9.59
CA ARG A 125 -6.53 15.00 8.85
C ARG A 125 -8.00 14.96 8.46
N TYR A 126 -8.50 13.81 7.99
CA TYR A 126 -9.87 13.71 7.50
C TYR A 126 -10.90 13.83 8.63
N THR A 127 -10.61 13.20 9.78
CA THR A 127 -11.56 13.06 10.90
C THR A 127 -11.33 14.05 12.04
N SER A 128 -10.23 14.80 12.00
CA SER A 128 -9.77 15.67 13.08
C SER A 128 -9.66 14.93 14.42
N ASN A 129 -9.05 13.74 14.39
CA ASN A 129 -8.88 12.89 15.58
C ASN A 129 -7.40 12.64 15.86
N ASP A 130 -6.93 13.20 16.98
CA ASP A 130 -5.54 13.17 17.41
C ASP A 130 -5.04 11.78 17.79
N THR A 131 -5.94 10.82 18.06
CA THR A 131 -5.55 9.41 18.32
C THR A 131 -4.75 8.84 17.13
N TYR A 132 -5.09 9.24 15.90
CA TYR A 132 -4.33 8.83 14.73
C TYR A 132 -2.96 9.50 14.66
N VAL A 133 -2.81 10.74 15.17
CA VAL A 133 -1.52 11.43 15.27
C VAL A 133 -0.62 10.72 16.28
N GLU A 134 -1.14 10.35 17.44
CA GLU A 134 -0.42 9.57 18.46
C GLU A 134 0.13 8.25 17.89
N TRP A 135 -0.67 7.56 17.06
CA TRP A 135 -0.21 6.38 16.33
C TRP A 135 0.88 6.70 15.31
N CYS A 136 0.77 7.81 14.59
CA CYS A 136 1.79 8.23 13.64
C CYS A 136 3.13 8.52 14.34
N GLU A 137 3.10 9.21 15.48
CA GLU A 137 4.28 9.46 16.31
C GLU A 137 4.89 8.14 16.79
N LYS A 138 4.07 7.24 17.34
CA LYS A 138 4.51 5.91 17.78
C LYS A 138 5.19 5.11 16.68
N VAL A 139 4.62 5.09 15.47
CA VAL A 139 5.20 4.37 14.33
C VAL A 139 6.49 5.04 13.85
N TYR A 140 6.50 6.37 13.75
CA TYR A 140 7.69 7.13 13.34
C TYR A 140 8.85 6.89 14.32
N ASP A 141 8.61 7.04 15.62
CA ASP A 141 9.60 6.86 16.67
C ASP A 141 10.13 5.42 16.68
N TRP A 142 9.26 4.43 16.42
CA TRP A 142 9.67 3.04 16.29
C TRP A 142 10.60 2.84 15.08
N LEU A 143 10.22 3.34 13.89
CA LEU A 143 11.04 3.22 12.67
C LEU A 143 12.44 3.85 12.83
N ILE A 144 12.54 4.94 13.59
CA ILE A 144 13.81 5.56 14.00
C ILE A 144 14.56 4.67 14.99
N GLY A 145 13.87 4.21 16.04
CA GLY A 145 14.45 3.42 17.12
C GLY A 145 15.06 2.09 16.64
N VAL A 146 14.43 1.43 15.65
CA VAL A 146 14.99 0.22 15.03
C VAL A 146 16.02 0.51 13.93
N GLY A 147 16.26 1.78 13.60
CA GLY A 147 17.25 2.20 12.61
C GLY A 147 16.81 2.05 11.15
N PHE A 148 15.51 1.86 10.89
CA PHE A 148 15.01 1.77 9.51
C PHE A 148 15.00 3.13 8.83
N ILE A 149 14.74 4.21 9.56
CA ILE A 149 14.92 5.59 9.07
C ILE A 149 16.30 6.10 9.51
N VAL A 150 17.04 6.71 8.58
CA VAL A 150 18.35 7.33 8.87
C VAL A 150 18.27 8.85 8.71
N GLU A 151 18.24 9.58 9.83
CA GLU A 151 17.96 11.02 9.90
C GLU A 151 19.09 11.95 9.45
N SER A 152 20.28 11.46 9.09
CA SER A 152 21.34 12.34 8.56
C SER A 152 22.49 11.55 7.95
N PRO A 153 23.11 12.02 6.85
CA PRO A 153 22.74 13.20 6.05
C PRO A 153 21.69 12.90 4.97
N SER A 154 21.09 11.71 4.95
CA SER A 154 20.47 11.18 3.74
C SER A 154 18.96 10.93 3.81
N TRP A 155 18.35 10.88 5.01
CA TRP A 155 16.89 10.77 5.21
C TRP A 155 16.21 9.68 4.36
N PHE A 156 16.86 8.53 4.21
CA PHE A 156 16.27 7.36 3.55
C PHE A 156 15.66 6.41 4.57
N ILE A 157 14.84 5.49 4.05
CA ILE A 157 14.21 4.42 4.79
C ILE A 157 14.59 3.08 4.16
N TYR A 158 15.12 2.17 4.99
CA TYR A 158 15.52 0.82 4.59
C TYR A 158 14.34 -0.15 4.55
N ASP A 159 14.54 -1.33 3.97
CA ASP A 159 13.47 -2.28 3.69
C ASP A 159 12.90 -2.97 4.95
N GLY A 160 13.76 -3.32 5.90
CA GLY A 160 13.33 -4.00 7.12
C GLY A 160 14.42 -4.84 7.76
N ALA A 161 14.01 -5.73 8.67
CA ALA A 161 14.88 -6.70 9.32
C ALA A 161 14.08 -7.90 9.86
N SER A 162 14.77 -9.03 10.05
CA SER A 162 14.18 -10.20 10.71
C SER A 162 14.14 -10.03 12.23
N ILE A 163 13.10 -10.57 12.86
CA ILE A 163 12.96 -10.63 14.33
C ILE A 163 13.96 -11.61 14.98
N THR A 164 14.57 -12.53 14.21
CA THR A 164 15.52 -13.53 14.74
C THR A 164 16.73 -12.90 15.41
N ASP A 165 17.14 -11.74 14.92
CA ASP A 165 18.29 -10.98 15.41
C ASP A 165 17.82 -9.68 16.08
N ASN A 166 16.60 -9.67 16.65
CA ASN A 166 15.95 -8.50 17.25
C ASN A 166 15.97 -7.28 16.32
N CYS A 167 15.71 -7.49 15.02
CA CYS A 167 15.74 -6.47 13.98
C CYS A 167 17.07 -5.72 13.81
N SER A 168 18.18 -6.27 14.32
CA SER A 168 19.50 -5.59 14.27
C SER A 168 20.25 -5.75 12.95
N VAL A 169 19.88 -6.75 12.13
CA VAL A 169 20.47 -6.98 10.81
C VAL A 169 19.52 -6.40 9.75
N ILE A 170 19.80 -5.16 9.34
CA ILE A 170 18.95 -4.38 8.44
C ILE A 170 19.21 -4.77 6.98
N THR A 171 18.13 -4.99 6.24
CA THR A 171 18.15 -5.07 4.78
C THR A 171 18.19 -3.65 4.20
N GLU A 172 19.36 -3.22 3.75
CA GLU A 172 19.62 -1.84 3.33
C GLU A 172 19.07 -1.45 1.93
N LEU A 173 18.07 -2.19 1.43
CA LEU A 173 17.40 -1.81 0.18
C LEU A 173 16.50 -0.60 0.41
N GLN A 174 16.43 0.28 -0.60
CA GLN A 174 15.61 1.48 -0.58
C GLN A 174 14.61 1.41 -1.73
N TRP A 175 13.34 1.67 -1.41
CA TRP A 175 12.25 1.57 -2.36
C TRP A 175 11.45 2.85 -2.41
N THR A 176 11.07 3.26 -3.63
CA THR A 176 10.35 4.53 -3.86
C THR A 176 9.05 4.61 -3.06
N TYR A 177 8.28 3.51 -3.00
CA TYR A 177 6.98 3.46 -2.35
C TYR A 177 7.00 3.65 -0.82
N THR A 178 8.08 3.26 -0.14
CA THR A 178 8.19 3.40 1.31
C THR A 178 8.53 4.85 1.66
N ALA A 179 9.48 5.45 0.93
CA ALA A 179 9.77 6.88 1.03
C ALA A 179 8.54 7.74 0.70
N ALA A 180 7.76 7.32 -0.31
CA ALA A 180 6.51 7.95 -0.70
C ALA A 180 5.52 8.05 0.47
N MET A 181 5.26 6.94 1.16
CA MET A 181 4.34 6.88 2.30
C MET A 181 4.78 7.77 3.46
N MET A 182 6.08 7.79 3.79
CA MET A 182 6.60 8.64 4.86
C MET A 182 6.52 10.12 4.50
N MET A 183 6.91 10.49 3.27
CA MET A 183 6.86 11.87 2.78
C MET A 183 5.42 12.40 2.78
N SER A 184 4.48 11.69 2.15
CA SER A 184 3.09 12.16 2.11
C SER A 184 2.44 12.11 3.48
N GLY A 185 2.69 11.08 4.30
CA GLY A 185 2.16 11.02 5.67
C GLY A 185 2.60 12.23 6.51
N CYS A 186 3.87 12.63 6.44
CA CYS A 186 4.34 13.86 7.11
C CYS A 186 3.63 15.11 6.57
N ALA A 187 3.41 15.20 5.25
CA ALA A 187 2.69 16.32 4.64
C ALA A 187 1.23 16.42 5.12
N TYR A 188 0.54 15.28 5.26
CA TYR A 188 -0.81 15.22 5.83
C TYR A 188 -0.82 15.67 7.30
N LEU A 189 0.14 15.22 8.11
CA LEU A 189 0.25 15.61 9.52
C LEU A 189 0.57 17.09 9.67
N TYR A 190 1.49 17.65 8.88
CA TYR A 190 1.76 19.08 8.89
C TYR A 190 0.52 19.89 8.51
N ASN A 191 -0.21 19.48 7.46
CA ASN A 191 -1.41 20.19 7.04
C ASN A 191 -2.55 20.12 8.08
N TYR A 192 -2.59 19.07 8.90
CA TYR A 192 -3.57 18.91 9.97
C TYR A 192 -3.18 19.65 11.26
N THR A 193 -1.93 19.46 11.71
CA THR A 193 -1.46 19.92 13.03
C THR A 193 -0.83 21.31 13.01
N GLU A 194 -0.37 21.77 11.84
CA GLU A 194 0.46 22.96 11.66
C GLU A 194 1.79 22.92 12.45
N ASP A 195 2.22 21.74 12.93
CA ASP A 195 3.48 21.57 13.65
C ASP A 195 4.68 21.48 12.69
N GLU A 196 5.62 22.40 12.84
CA GLU A 196 6.85 22.53 12.06
C GLU A 196 7.71 21.27 12.04
N ILE A 197 7.60 20.39 13.05
CA ILE A 197 8.31 19.10 13.02
C ILE A 197 7.90 18.26 11.81
N TRP A 198 6.61 18.24 11.46
CA TRP A 198 6.10 17.48 10.32
C TRP A 198 6.46 18.13 8.99
N LEU A 199 6.54 19.46 8.93
CA LEU A 199 7.07 20.15 7.75
C LEU A 199 8.54 19.80 7.53
N THR A 200 9.35 19.86 8.59
CA THR A 200 10.78 19.51 8.54
C THR A 200 10.97 18.06 8.08
N ARG A 201 10.20 17.12 8.65
CA ARG A 201 10.22 15.71 8.23
C ARG A 201 9.79 15.53 6.77
N THR A 202 8.80 16.28 6.30
CA THR A 202 8.36 16.26 4.90
C THR A 202 9.49 16.69 3.96
N ASP A 203 10.15 17.82 4.25
CA ASP A 203 11.26 18.33 3.46
C ASP A 203 12.45 17.34 3.46
N ASN A 204 12.76 16.78 4.62
CA ASN A 204 13.80 15.78 4.77
C ASN A 204 13.56 14.52 3.92
N PHE A 205 12.35 13.94 3.95
CA PHE A 205 12.04 12.80 3.09
C PHE A 205 12.00 13.17 1.61
N LEU A 206 11.56 14.39 1.26
CA LEU A 206 11.65 14.90 -0.11
C LEU A 206 13.11 15.03 -0.58
N GLN A 207 14.05 15.39 0.30
CA GLN A 207 15.47 15.36 -0.04
C GLN A 207 15.98 13.92 -0.17
N GLY A 208 15.55 13.02 0.71
CA GLY A 208 15.91 11.60 0.68
C GLY A 208 15.49 10.87 -0.60
N THR A 209 14.42 11.33 -1.28
CA THR A 209 14.01 10.74 -2.56
C THR A 209 14.96 11.04 -3.71
N ALA A 210 15.98 11.89 -3.53
CA ALA A 210 17.00 12.17 -4.54
C ALA A 210 17.72 10.91 -5.04
N VAL A 211 17.83 9.86 -4.21
CA VAL A 211 18.39 8.55 -4.60
C VAL A 211 17.58 7.87 -5.72
N PHE A 212 16.30 8.22 -5.88
CA PHE A 212 15.40 7.69 -6.90
C PHE A 212 15.34 8.55 -8.16
N LEU A 213 16.24 9.53 -8.31
CA LEU A 213 16.26 10.45 -9.43
C LEU A 213 17.54 10.30 -10.26
N ASN A 214 17.38 10.02 -11.55
CA ASN A 214 18.46 10.05 -12.53
C ASN A 214 18.16 11.17 -13.55
N ASN A 215 18.90 12.27 -13.51
CA ASN A 215 18.59 13.48 -14.29
C ASN A 215 17.12 13.95 -14.12
N SER A 216 16.63 13.92 -12.88
CA SER A 216 15.24 14.24 -12.50
C SER A 216 14.17 13.28 -13.05
N VAL A 217 14.58 12.15 -13.63
CA VAL A 217 13.68 11.05 -14.02
C VAL A 217 13.62 10.02 -12.90
N ILE A 218 12.40 9.68 -12.47
CA ILE A 218 12.18 8.73 -11.37
C ILE A 218 12.50 7.29 -11.80
N TYR A 219 13.23 6.56 -10.96
CA TYR A 219 13.58 5.16 -11.17
C TYR A 219 13.65 4.35 -9.87
N GLU A 220 13.61 3.03 -9.96
CA GLU A 220 13.86 2.14 -8.81
C GLU A 220 15.37 1.89 -8.64
N ALA A 221 15.95 2.54 -7.63
CA ALA A 221 17.38 2.47 -7.35
C ALA A 221 17.89 1.05 -7.09
N ALA A 222 17.10 0.23 -6.40
CA ALA A 222 17.50 -1.10 -5.97
C ALA A 222 17.51 -2.16 -7.09
N CYS A 223 16.75 -1.97 -8.19
CA CYS A 223 16.53 -3.06 -9.14
C CYS A 223 16.52 -2.66 -10.62
N GLN A 224 16.29 -1.38 -10.98
CA GLN A 224 16.03 -1.02 -12.37
C GLN A 224 17.31 -1.11 -13.21
N THR A 225 18.42 -0.55 -12.73
CA THR A 225 19.70 -0.56 -13.45
C THR A 225 20.27 -1.96 -13.64
N SER A 226 20.01 -2.87 -12.70
CA SER A 226 20.42 -4.29 -12.80
C SER A 226 19.44 -5.14 -13.61
N GLY A 227 18.28 -4.62 -14.01
CA GLY A 227 17.24 -5.37 -14.72
C GLY A 227 16.59 -6.46 -13.87
N THR A 228 16.63 -6.34 -12.54
CA THR A 228 16.18 -7.38 -11.59
C THR A 228 14.84 -7.07 -10.93
N CYS A 229 14.13 -6.02 -11.36
CA CYS A 229 12.83 -5.67 -10.78
C CYS A 229 11.80 -6.79 -10.99
N ASN A 230 11.19 -7.25 -9.89
CA ASN A 230 10.06 -8.17 -9.92
C ASN A 230 8.75 -7.45 -10.31
N THR A 231 7.63 -8.17 -10.36
CA THR A 231 6.33 -7.62 -10.74
C THR A 231 5.90 -6.44 -9.87
N ASP A 232 6.09 -6.52 -8.55
CA ASP A 232 5.65 -5.49 -7.61
C ASP A 232 6.49 -4.22 -7.76
N GLN A 233 7.81 -4.39 -7.81
CA GLN A 233 8.80 -3.31 -7.89
C GLN A 233 8.62 -2.46 -9.16
N ARG A 234 8.10 -3.06 -10.24
CA ARG A 234 7.78 -2.34 -11.48
C ARG A 234 6.58 -1.39 -11.36
N SER A 235 5.86 -1.42 -10.25
CA SER A 235 4.75 -0.51 -9.95
C SER A 235 5.09 0.56 -8.90
N PHE A 236 6.17 0.41 -8.13
CA PHE A 236 6.44 1.22 -6.94
C PHE A 236 6.58 2.72 -7.24
N LYS A 237 7.27 3.09 -8.32
CA LYS A 237 7.44 4.50 -8.70
C LYS A 237 6.12 5.26 -8.91
N ALA A 238 5.02 4.58 -9.24
CA ALA A 238 3.69 5.20 -9.31
C ALA A 238 3.31 5.83 -7.95
N LEU A 239 3.61 5.14 -6.85
CA LEU A 239 3.26 5.60 -5.51
C LEU A 239 4.08 6.83 -5.10
N LEU A 240 5.35 6.89 -5.50
CA LEU A 240 6.19 8.08 -5.29
C LEU A 240 5.67 9.29 -6.06
N VAL A 241 5.30 9.09 -7.33
CA VAL A 241 4.67 10.14 -8.13
C VAL A 241 3.38 10.65 -7.49
N ARG A 242 2.51 9.75 -7.01
CA ARG A 242 1.28 10.14 -6.33
C ARG A 242 1.56 10.89 -5.03
N ALA A 243 2.53 10.43 -4.25
CA ALA A 243 2.93 11.08 -3.01
C ALA A 243 3.51 12.48 -3.28
N TYR A 244 4.27 12.68 -4.35
CA TYR A 244 4.70 14.00 -4.79
C TYR A 244 3.52 14.92 -5.09
N GLY A 245 2.53 14.43 -5.85
CA GLY A 245 1.31 15.19 -6.13
C GLY A 245 0.57 15.62 -4.86
N LEU A 246 0.34 14.68 -3.94
CA LEU A 246 -0.29 14.97 -2.65
C LEU A 246 0.54 15.95 -1.81
N THR A 247 1.86 15.75 -1.74
CA THR A 247 2.78 16.57 -0.93
C THR A 247 2.81 18.02 -1.41
N MET A 248 2.97 18.27 -2.72
CA MET A 248 2.96 19.65 -3.22
C MET A 248 1.59 20.32 -3.10
N LYS A 249 0.51 19.53 -2.98
CA LYS A 249 -0.84 20.06 -2.78
C LYS A 249 -1.10 20.45 -1.32
N LEU A 250 -0.63 19.64 -0.38
CA LEU A 250 -0.78 19.85 1.06
C LEU A 250 0.26 20.81 1.63
N VAL A 251 1.43 20.90 1.00
CA VAL A 251 2.55 21.77 1.35
C VAL A 251 2.95 22.61 0.13
N PRO A 252 2.22 23.69 -0.19
CA PRO A 252 2.40 24.43 -1.44
C PRO A 252 3.80 25.03 -1.64
N SER A 253 4.56 25.27 -0.56
CA SER A 253 5.94 25.74 -0.64
C SER A 253 6.89 24.75 -1.34
N LEU A 254 6.54 23.46 -1.39
CA LEU A 254 7.34 22.42 -2.04
C LEU A 254 7.03 22.24 -3.53
N TYR A 255 6.05 22.99 -4.06
CA TYR A 255 5.65 22.92 -5.47
C TYR A 255 6.82 23.14 -6.44
N THR A 256 7.65 24.17 -6.20
CA THR A 256 8.76 24.52 -7.11
C THR A 256 9.88 23.48 -7.12
N THR A 257 9.93 22.61 -6.11
CA THR A 257 10.87 21.48 -6.04
C THR A 257 10.29 20.25 -6.71
N ILE A 258 9.02 19.94 -6.43
CA ILE A 258 8.38 18.69 -6.85
C ILE A 258 7.91 18.72 -8.31
N MET A 259 7.25 19.79 -8.74
CA MET A 259 6.63 19.83 -10.07
C MET A 259 7.64 19.61 -11.22
N PRO A 260 8.86 20.19 -11.20
CA PRO A 260 9.86 19.91 -12.23
C PRO A 260 10.26 18.42 -12.35
N ILE A 261 10.24 17.67 -11.25
CA ILE A 261 10.51 16.22 -11.24
C ILE A 261 9.38 15.48 -11.96
N ILE A 262 8.12 15.83 -11.66
CA ILE A 262 6.93 15.26 -12.31
C ILE A 262 6.97 15.59 -13.81
N GLU A 263 7.20 16.84 -14.20
CA GLU A 263 7.25 17.24 -15.62
C GLU A 263 8.32 16.51 -16.41
N THR A 264 9.52 16.38 -15.83
CA THR A 264 10.64 15.70 -16.47
C THR A 264 10.34 14.21 -16.62
N SER A 265 9.86 13.58 -15.56
CA SER A 265 9.49 12.16 -15.56
C SER A 265 8.30 11.86 -16.49
N ALA A 266 7.30 12.74 -16.57
CA ALA A 266 6.15 12.57 -17.45
C ALA A 266 6.53 12.64 -18.93
N LYS A 267 7.42 13.57 -19.31
CA LYS A 267 7.98 13.63 -20.67
C LYS A 267 8.73 12.36 -21.02
N ALA A 268 9.55 11.87 -20.09
CA ALA A 268 10.33 10.66 -20.27
C ALA A 268 9.46 9.40 -20.37
N ALA A 269 8.44 9.27 -19.51
CA ALA A 269 7.44 8.21 -19.59
C ALA A 269 6.70 8.22 -20.93
N ALA A 270 6.24 9.39 -21.39
CA ALA A 270 5.55 9.53 -22.67
C ALA A 270 6.44 9.12 -23.87
N GLN A 271 7.75 9.38 -23.80
CA GLN A 271 8.71 8.91 -24.81
C GLN A 271 8.88 7.38 -24.80
N SER A 272 8.68 6.74 -23.64
CA SER A 272 8.74 5.29 -23.48
C SER A 272 7.49 4.57 -24.01
N CYS A 273 6.34 5.26 -24.08
CA CYS A 273 5.06 4.75 -24.57
C CYS A 273 4.96 4.68 -26.11
N VAL A 274 5.90 3.96 -26.72
CA VAL A 274 6.00 3.74 -28.18
C VAL A 274 6.18 2.27 -28.54
N GLY A 275 6.01 1.39 -27.55
CA GLY A 275 6.29 -0.04 -27.65
C GLY A 275 5.09 -0.91 -27.98
N GLY A 276 5.32 -2.23 -27.87
CA GLY A 276 4.27 -3.23 -28.01
C GLY A 276 3.74 -3.40 -29.43
N TYR A 277 2.78 -4.32 -29.60
CA TYR A 277 2.10 -4.53 -30.88
C TYR A 277 1.11 -3.40 -31.20
N ASP A 278 0.73 -2.62 -30.19
CA ASP A 278 -0.25 -1.55 -30.24
C ASP A 278 0.36 -0.16 -30.51
N GLY A 279 1.70 -0.06 -30.50
CA GLY A 279 2.44 1.16 -30.76
C GLY A 279 2.36 2.21 -29.65
N HIS A 280 1.84 1.85 -28.47
CA HIS A 280 1.68 2.76 -27.33
C HIS A 280 1.90 2.09 -25.96
N THR A 281 2.40 0.86 -25.92
CA THR A 281 2.82 0.21 -24.67
C THR A 281 3.97 0.99 -24.04
N CYS A 282 3.84 1.35 -22.77
CA CYS A 282 4.87 2.04 -21.99
C CYS A 282 5.88 1.07 -21.36
N GLY A 283 7.16 1.47 -21.34
CA GLY A 283 8.26 0.74 -20.70
C GLY A 283 8.47 1.13 -19.24
N LEU A 284 9.45 0.47 -18.61
CA LEU A 284 9.81 0.69 -17.21
C LEU A 284 10.89 1.77 -17.04
N ASP A 285 11.94 1.71 -17.86
CA ASP A 285 13.10 2.58 -17.79
C ASP A 285 12.92 3.84 -18.63
N TRP A 286 12.49 4.91 -17.96
CA TRP A 286 12.29 6.21 -18.58
C TRP A 286 13.59 6.97 -18.88
N SER A 287 14.76 6.43 -18.50
CA SER A 287 16.03 6.98 -18.97
C SER A 287 16.41 6.47 -20.37
N TYR A 288 15.76 5.40 -20.84
CA TYR A 288 15.96 4.86 -22.17
C TYR A 288 15.25 5.71 -23.23
N ASN A 289 15.91 5.96 -24.36
CA ASN A 289 15.32 6.71 -25.46
C ASN A 289 14.37 5.82 -26.28
N GLY A 290 13.11 5.78 -25.87
CA GLY A 290 12.06 4.97 -26.48
C GLY A 290 11.59 3.84 -25.56
N TRP A 291 11.07 2.77 -26.15
CA TRP A 291 10.62 1.60 -25.40
C TRP A 291 11.78 0.66 -25.08
N ASP A 292 11.90 0.28 -23.81
CA ASP A 292 12.97 -0.57 -23.26
C ASP A 292 12.67 -2.09 -23.40
N GLY A 293 11.50 -2.45 -23.94
CA GLY A 293 11.05 -3.83 -24.09
C GLY A 293 10.30 -4.40 -22.89
N TYR A 294 10.19 -3.65 -21.79
CA TYR A 294 9.38 -4.05 -20.63
C TYR A 294 7.91 -3.69 -20.84
N TYR A 295 7.01 -4.54 -20.33
CA TYR A 295 5.58 -4.30 -20.38
C TYR A 295 4.89 -5.07 -19.25
N GLY A 296 3.73 -4.57 -18.85
CA GLY A 296 2.95 -5.12 -17.75
C GLY A 296 2.08 -4.06 -17.10
N LEU A 297 1.28 -4.51 -16.13
CA LEU A 297 0.37 -3.63 -15.39
C LEU A 297 1.15 -2.55 -14.63
N GLY A 298 2.27 -2.90 -13.99
CA GLY A 298 3.09 -1.96 -13.22
C GLY A 298 3.65 -0.82 -14.07
N GLU A 299 4.20 -1.15 -15.25
CA GLU A 299 4.75 -0.18 -16.20
C GLU A 299 3.66 0.77 -16.71
N GLN A 300 2.48 0.24 -17.07
CA GLN A 300 1.36 1.07 -17.52
C GLN A 300 0.81 1.95 -16.38
N MET A 301 0.72 1.40 -15.16
CA MET A 301 0.30 2.16 -13.97
C MET A 301 1.25 3.32 -13.69
N CYS A 302 2.57 3.09 -13.75
CA CYS A 302 3.56 4.13 -13.52
C CYS A 302 3.47 5.25 -14.55
N ALA A 303 3.37 4.90 -15.83
CA ALA A 303 3.25 5.89 -16.91
C ALA A 303 1.95 6.70 -16.78
N LEU A 304 0.83 6.03 -16.52
CA LEU A 304 -0.46 6.69 -16.29
C LEU A 304 -0.37 7.66 -15.10
N GLU A 305 0.21 7.21 -13.99
CA GLU A 305 0.30 7.98 -12.76
C GLU A 305 1.12 9.26 -12.93
N VAL A 306 2.28 9.20 -13.60
CA VAL A 306 3.14 10.38 -13.79
C VAL A 306 2.55 11.38 -14.78
N ILE A 307 1.88 10.89 -15.83
CA ILE A 307 1.24 11.75 -16.82
C ILE A 307 0.03 12.47 -16.20
N GLN A 308 -0.84 11.76 -15.48
CA GLN A 308 -2.03 12.39 -14.89
C GLN A 308 -1.71 13.35 -13.74
N ASN A 309 -0.61 13.12 -13.00
CA ASN A 309 -0.20 14.00 -11.90
C ASN A 309 0.26 15.39 -12.36
N LEU A 310 0.45 15.61 -13.67
CA LEU A 310 0.58 16.95 -14.25
C LEU A 310 -0.64 17.84 -13.97
N LEU A 311 -1.82 17.24 -13.75
CA LEU A 311 -3.09 17.94 -13.51
C LEU A 311 -3.35 18.24 -12.02
N THR A 312 -2.47 17.81 -11.12
CA THR A 312 -2.59 18.06 -9.68
C THR A 312 -2.79 19.53 -9.32
N PRO A 313 -2.11 20.51 -9.95
CA PRO A 313 -2.35 21.93 -9.68
C PRO A 313 -3.79 22.38 -9.96
N GLU A 314 -4.45 21.74 -10.93
CA GLU A 314 -5.81 22.08 -11.39
C GLU A 314 -6.92 21.41 -10.57
N ARG A 315 -6.57 20.55 -9.61
CA ARG A 315 -7.53 19.82 -8.78
C ARG A 315 -7.60 20.35 -7.35
N PRO A 316 -8.70 20.16 -6.62
CA PRO A 316 -8.75 20.50 -5.20
C PRO A 316 -7.79 19.65 -4.37
N ALA A 317 -7.45 20.12 -3.17
CA ALA A 317 -6.76 19.29 -2.18
C ALA A 317 -7.67 18.14 -1.71
N PRO A 318 -7.11 17.08 -1.10
CA PRO A 318 -7.89 16.06 -0.42
C PRO A 318 -8.91 16.69 0.54
N TYR A 319 -10.18 16.30 0.44
CA TYR A 319 -11.22 16.70 1.37
C TYR A 319 -11.01 16.05 2.75
N THR A 320 -11.67 16.63 3.73
CA THR A 320 -11.91 16.20 5.11
C THR A 320 -13.41 15.93 5.28
N ALA A 321 -13.80 15.44 6.47
CA ALA A 321 -15.21 15.28 6.83
C ALA A 321 -16.00 16.60 6.88
N THR A 322 -15.33 17.76 6.91
CA THR A 322 -15.97 19.07 7.11
C THR A 322 -15.98 19.99 5.89
N ASP A 323 -15.25 19.66 4.83
CA ASP A 323 -15.05 20.53 3.66
C ASP A 323 -15.34 19.86 2.30
N GLY A 324 -16.04 18.72 2.29
CA GLY A 324 -16.55 18.10 1.05
C GLY A 324 -16.65 16.58 1.08
N GLY A 325 -16.05 15.93 2.07
CA GLY A 325 -16.15 14.50 2.27
C GLY A 325 -17.57 14.06 2.67
N SER A 326 -18.12 13.06 1.97
CA SER A 326 -19.46 12.54 2.24
C SER A 326 -19.50 11.10 2.76
N SER A 327 -18.36 10.39 2.76
CA SER A 327 -18.29 9.01 3.20
C SER A 327 -18.43 8.89 4.71
N ILE A 328 -19.22 7.92 5.18
CA ILE A 328 -19.54 7.76 6.60
C ILE A 328 -18.56 6.75 7.23
N GLY A 329 -18.03 7.09 8.40
CA GLY A 329 -17.09 6.26 9.15
C GLY A 329 -17.71 5.61 10.37
N ASN A 330 -16.92 4.74 11.01
CA ASN A 330 -17.17 4.21 12.34
C ASN A 330 -15.81 4.06 13.06
N GLY A 331 -15.63 4.71 14.21
CA GLY A 331 -14.40 4.60 14.99
C GLY A 331 -14.07 3.18 15.46
N ALA A 332 -15.07 2.30 15.53
CA ALA A 332 -14.95 0.88 15.86
C ALA A 332 -14.99 -0.04 14.61
N ALA A 333 -14.77 0.49 13.41
CA ALA A 333 -14.71 -0.32 12.20
C ALA A 333 -13.62 -1.39 12.32
N GLY A 334 -13.87 -2.61 11.83
CA GLY A 334 -12.94 -3.74 11.90
C GLY A 334 -12.66 -4.28 13.31
N THR A 335 -13.30 -3.75 14.36
CA THR A 335 -13.19 -4.30 15.74
C THR A 335 -14.39 -5.14 16.14
N GLN A 336 -15.35 -5.31 15.23
CA GLN A 336 -16.49 -6.17 15.46
C GLN A 336 -15.98 -7.59 15.41
N SER A 337 -15.92 -8.26 16.56
CA SER A 337 -15.93 -9.71 16.58
C SER A 337 -17.27 -10.11 15.98
N THR A 338 -17.26 -10.57 14.73
CA THR A 338 -18.20 -11.64 14.41
C THR A 338 -17.90 -12.69 15.46
N ASP A 339 -18.84 -12.90 16.39
CA ASP A 339 -18.81 -14.13 17.15
C ASP A 339 -18.81 -15.22 16.08
N GLU A 340 -17.63 -15.71 15.72
CA GLU A 340 -17.48 -17.03 15.13
C GLU A 340 -17.98 -17.99 16.21
N VAL A 341 -19.31 -18.05 16.35
CA VAL A 341 -19.94 -19.35 16.39
C VAL A 341 -19.38 -19.99 15.13
N GLU A 342 -18.30 -20.78 15.27
CA GLU A 342 -17.94 -21.76 14.28
C GLU A 342 -19.25 -22.47 13.96
N GLU A 343 -19.92 -22.08 12.87
CA GLU A 343 -21.07 -22.79 12.37
C GLU A 343 -20.51 -24.19 12.16
N PRO A 344 -20.93 -25.19 12.95
CA PRO A 344 -20.32 -26.50 12.89
C PRO A 344 -20.43 -26.93 11.43
N LEU A 345 -19.29 -27.26 10.82
CA LEU A 345 -19.20 -27.69 9.42
C LEU A 345 -20.46 -28.47 9.06
N THR A 346 -21.27 -27.92 8.15
CA THR A 346 -22.53 -28.53 7.74
C THR A 346 -22.21 -29.70 6.81
N LEU A 347 -21.68 -30.77 7.40
CA LEU A 347 -21.29 -31.99 6.70
C LEU A 347 -22.54 -32.67 6.15
N ASP A 348 -22.63 -32.73 4.83
CA ASP A 348 -23.69 -33.48 4.18
C ASP A 348 -23.33 -34.97 4.05
N ALA A 349 -24.23 -35.76 3.46
CA ALA A 349 -23.98 -37.18 3.23
C ALA A 349 -22.83 -37.43 2.23
N GLY A 350 -22.60 -36.48 1.31
CA GLY A 350 -21.51 -36.48 0.34
C GLY A 350 -20.14 -36.29 0.98
N ASP A 351 -20.01 -35.37 1.94
CA ASP A 351 -18.76 -35.13 2.66
C ASP A 351 -18.33 -36.36 3.47
N ARG A 352 -19.27 -37.00 4.15
CA ARG A 352 -19.03 -38.24 4.90
C ARG A 352 -18.65 -39.40 3.98
N ALA A 353 -19.30 -39.50 2.82
CA ALA A 353 -18.96 -40.50 1.82
C ALA A 353 -17.55 -40.25 1.23
N GLY A 354 -17.23 -39.00 0.89
CA GLY A 354 -15.92 -38.59 0.38
C GLY A 354 -14.79 -38.88 1.36
N ALA A 355 -14.96 -38.49 2.62
CA ALA A 355 -13.99 -38.78 3.69
C ALA A 355 -13.77 -40.29 3.88
N GLY A 356 -14.85 -41.08 3.84
CA GLY A 356 -14.77 -42.54 3.91
C GLY A 356 -14.02 -43.16 2.73
N ILE A 357 -14.31 -42.71 1.51
CA ILE A 357 -13.64 -43.16 0.29
C ILE A 357 -12.14 -42.84 0.35
N ILE A 358 -11.79 -41.60 0.69
CA ILE A 358 -10.38 -41.17 0.81
C ILE A 358 -9.65 -42.03 1.85
N THR A 359 -10.26 -42.23 3.02
CA THR A 359 -9.67 -43.04 4.10
C THR A 359 -9.40 -44.49 3.63
N VAL A 360 -10.35 -45.10 2.92
CA VAL A 360 -10.17 -46.46 2.37
C VAL A 360 -9.08 -46.48 1.30
N VAL A 361 -9.06 -45.52 0.38
CA VAL A 361 -8.07 -45.45 -0.70
C VAL A 361 -6.66 -45.28 -0.13
N VAL A 362 -6.47 -44.37 0.82
CA VAL A 362 -5.18 -44.14 1.49
C VAL A 362 -4.79 -45.36 2.32
N GLY A 363 -5.72 -45.92 3.10
CA GLY A 363 -5.45 -47.11 3.90
C GLY A 363 -5.04 -48.32 3.06
N VAL A 364 -5.76 -48.60 1.97
CA VAL A 364 -5.44 -49.69 1.04
C VAL A 364 -4.11 -49.43 0.35
N SER A 365 -3.85 -48.22 -0.13
CA SER A 365 -2.58 -47.91 -0.80
C SER A 365 -1.37 -48.06 0.13
N ILE A 366 -1.48 -47.64 1.40
CA ILE A 366 -0.43 -47.87 2.42
C ILE A 366 -0.22 -49.37 2.66
N ILE A 367 -1.29 -50.14 2.86
CA ILE A 367 -1.18 -51.60 3.10
C ILE A 367 -0.59 -52.30 1.88
N THR A 368 -1.04 -51.97 0.67
CA THR A 368 -0.58 -52.58 -0.57
C THR A 368 0.90 -52.28 -0.81
N THR A 369 1.33 -51.04 -0.55
CA THR A 369 2.74 -50.64 -0.64
C THR A 369 3.57 -51.38 0.42
N GLY A 370 3.07 -51.50 1.65
CA GLY A 370 3.73 -52.24 2.71
C GLY A 370 3.90 -53.73 2.39
N VAL A 371 2.88 -54.38 1.83
CA VAL A 371 2.95 -55.78 1.39
C VAL A 371 3.92 -55.95 0.21
N TRP A 372 3.91 -55.03 -0.76
CA TRP A 372 4.85 -55.05 -1.89
C TRP A 372 6.32 -54.89 -1.46
N LEU A 373 6.59 -54.11 -0.40
CA LEU A 373 7.94 -53.94 0.13
C LEU A 373 8.47 -55.17 0.90
N VAL A 374 7.59 -56.06 1.38
CA VAL A 374 7.94 -57.23 2.18
C VAL A 374 7.98 -58.52 1.35
N MET A 375 7.36 -58.53 0.17
CA MET A 375 7.52 -59.59 -0.84
C MET A 375 8.74 -59.30 -1.73
#